data_AF-A0AAV9PF73-F1
#
_entry.id   AF-A0AAV9PF73-F1
#
_cell.length_a   1.000
_cell.length_b   1.000
_cell.length_c   1.000
_cell.angle_alpha   90.00
_cell.angle_beta   90.00
_cell.angle_gamma   90.00
#
_symmetry.space_group_name_H-M   'P 1'
#
loop_
_entity.id
_entity.type
_entity.pdbx_description
1 polymer ?
#
loop_
_entity_poly.entity_id
_entity_poly.type
_entity_poly.pdbx_seq_one_letter_code
_entity_poly.pdbx_strand_id
1 'polypeptide(L)'
;MKSTLAALTLAVGTQALVSREAGCCFGITAYGGPGGVVGTLGDGQLRIGGQEPAAHVCINNGGLTDDQGRGCILTPPTTQLQCDAGAAPTLGFEISCNGTISHNGESTFFSCPTEDNGVSKSSPLS
;
A
#
# COMPACT_ATOMS: atom_id res chain seq x y z
N MET A 1 65.29 6.87 -22.85
CA MET A 1 64.29 5.84 -23.21
C MET A 1 63.02 6.23 -22.48
N LYS A 2 61.92 6.51 -23.20
CA LYS A 2 60.66 7.00 -22.63
C LYS A 2 59.72 5.81 -22.47
N SER A 3 59.47 5.38 -21.24
CA SER A 3 58.56 4.27 -20.95
C SER A 3 57.17 4.82 -20.63
N THR A 4 56.23 4.63 -21.54
CA THR A 4 54.81 4.96 -21.32
C THR A 4 54.09 3.74 -20.77
N LEU A 5 53.69 3.76 -19.51
CA LEU A 5 52.77 2.78 -18.94
C LEU A 5 51.34 3.17 -19.36
N ALA A 6 50.70 2.32 -20.16
CA ALA A 6 49.27 2.43 -20.46
C ALA A 6 48.48 1.70 -19.36
N ALA A 7 47.70 2.44 -18.57
CA ALA A 7 46.80 1.86 -17.57
C ALA A 7 45.47 1.47 -18.26
N LEU A 8 45.12 0.18 -18.22
CA LEU A 8 43.79 -0.30 -18.62
C LEU A 8 42.78 0.05 -17.51
N THR A 9 41.84 0.93 -17.82
CA THR A 9 40.69 1.21 -16.96
C THR A 9 39.56 0.24 -17.28
N LEU A 10 39.23 -0.63 -16.32
CA LEU A 10 38.05 -1.50 -16.40
C LEU A 10 36.82 -0.69 -15.94
N ALA A 11 36.00 -0.25 -16.90
CA ALA A 11 34.71 0.35 -16.59
C ALA A 11 33.73 -0.76 -16.17
N VAL A 12 33.53 -0.92 -14.86
CA VAL A 12 32.48 -1.80 -14.32
C VAL A 12 31.16 -1.06 -14.45
N GLY A 13 30.36 -1.42 -15.47
CA GLY A 13 28.98 -0.96 -15.58
C GLY A 13 28.13 -1.65 -14.53
N THR A 14 27.63 -0.89 -13.54
CA THR A 14 26.61 -1.41 -12.63
C THR A 14 25.29 -1.45 -13.37
N GLN A 15 24.92 -2.62 -13.85
CA GLN A 15 23.54 -2.88 -14.24
C GLN A 15 22.72 -2.89 -12.95
N ALA A 16 22.06 -1.78 -12.63
CA ALA A 16 21.07 -1.78 -11.57
C ALA A 16 19.95 -2.72 -12.01
N LEU A 17 19.94 -3.93 -11.43
CA LEU A 17 18.78 -4.81 -11.45
C LEU A 17 17.69 -4.08 -10.67
N VAL A 18 16.87 -3.30 -11.38
CA VAL A 18 15.59 -2.89 -10.84
C VAL A 18 14.81 -4.18 -10.70
N SER A 19 14.73 -4.74 -9.49
CA SER A 19 13.80 -5.83 -9.21
C SER A 19 12.41 -5.24 -9.42
N ARG A 20 11.92 -5.37 -10.65
CA ARG A 20 10.54 -5.03 -10.98
C ARG A 20 9.68 -6.20 -10.49
N GLU A 21 9.69 -6.39 -9.18
CA GLU A 21 8.59 -7.01 -8.46
C GLU A 21 7.52 -5.92 -8.41
N ALA A 22 6.94 -5.63 -9.59
CA ALA A 22 5.81 -4.73 -9.70
C ALA A 22 4.69 -5.43 -8.96
N GLY A 23 4.51 -5.06 -7.70
CA GLY A 23 3.45 -5.53 -6.85
C GLY A 23 2.11 -5.49 -7.59
N CYS A 24 1.25 -6.47 -7.35
CA CYS A 24 -0.09 -6.45 -7.91
C CYS A 24 -0.83 -5.22 -7.39
N CYS A 25 -1.36 -4.40 -8.29
CA CYS A 25 -2.13 -3.21 -7.93
C CYS A 25 -3.62 -3.48 -8.11
N PHE A 26 -4.43 -3.00 -7.16
CA PHE A 26 -5.86 -3.28 -7.10
C PHE A 26 -6.59 -2.14 -6.38
N GLY A 27 -7.90 -2.05 -6.65
CA GLY A 27 -8.80 -1.20 -5.88
C GLY A 27 -9.30 -1.94 -4.65
N ILE A 28 -9.72 -1.21 -3.62
CA ILE A 28 -10.21 -1.79 -2.37
C ILE A 28 -11.72 -1.63 -2.28
N THR A 29 -12.44 -2.71 -1.99
CA THR A 29 -13.86 -2.71 -1.65
C THR A 29 -14.03 -3.19 -0.21
N ALA A 30 -14.74 -2.41 0.58
CA ALA A 30 -15.12 -2.80 1.93
C ALA A 30 -16.46 -3.52 1.94
N TYR A 31 -16.56 -4.55 2.76
CA TYR A 31 -17.80 -5.31 2.96
C TYR A 31 -18.34 -5.01 4.37
N GLY A 32 -19.64 -5.20 4.62
CA GLY A 32 -20.26 -4.77 5.88
C GLY A 32 -20.85 -3.37 5.80
N GLY A 33 -20.89 -2.63 6.91
CA GLY A 33 -21.65 -1.39 7.03
C GLY A 33 -20.78 -0.21 7.51
N PRO A 34 -20.69 0.89 6.75
CA PRO A 34 -21.08 1.06 5.35
C PRO A 34 -20.06 0.35 4.45
N GLY A 35 -20.49 -0.56 3.59
CA GLY A 35 -19.65 -1.22 2.58
C GLY A 35 -19.59 -0.41 1.29
N GLY A 36 -18.80 -0.86 0.32
CA GLY A 36 -18.65 -0.24 -0.99
C GLY A 36 -17.19 0.05 -1.35
N VAL A 37 -17.00 0.76 -2.47
CA VAL A 37 -15.68 1.16 -2.93
C VAL A 37 -15.04 2.07 -1.88
N VAL A 38 -13.81 1.75 -1.49
CA VAL A 38 -12.98 2.58 -0.63
C VAL A 38 -12.37 3.68 -1.48
N GLY A 39 -12.56 4.93 -1.09
CA GLY A 39 -11.90 6.08 -1.69
C GLY A 39 -10.68 6.53 -0.90
N THR A 40 -9.84 7.35 -1.51
CA THR A 40 -8.67 7.97 -0.87
C THR A 40 -8.78 9.49 -0.85
N LEU A 41 -8.52 10.10 0.31
CA LEU A 41 -8.36 11.54 0.44
C LEU A 41 -7.00 11.97 -0.11
N GLY A 42 -6.86 13.25 -0.46
CA GLY A 42 -5.62 13.78 -1.02
C GLY A 42 -4.39 13.59 -0.13
N ASP A 43 -4.58 13.48 1.19
CA ASP A 43 -3.54 13.23 2.19
C ASP A 43 -3.22 11.74 2.43
N GLY A 44 -4.01 10.82 1.86
CA GLY A 44 -3.76 9.37 1.86
C GLY A 44 -4.66 8.57 2.79
N GLN A 45 -5.58 9.23 3.48
CA GLN A 45 -6.57 8.56 4.31
C GLN A 45 -7.59 7.78 3.46
N LEU A 46 -7.97 6.58 3.91
CA LEU A 46 -8.98 5.75 3.25
C LEU A 46 -10.37 5.98 3.84
N ARG A 47 -11.39 6.04 2.97
CA ARG A 47 -12.77 6.40 3.36
C ARG A 47 -13.80 5.55 2.63
N ILE A 48 -14.85 5.12 3.33
CA ILE A 48 -15.97 4.38 2.73
C ILE A 48 -17.19 5.29 2.62
N GLY A 49 -17.91 5.17 1.49
CA GLY A 49 -19.17 5.88 1.25
C GLY A 49 -19.00 7.37 0.94
N GLY A 50 -17.79 7.82 0.61
CA GLY A 50 -17.51 9.18 0.14
C GLY A 50 -17.76 9.37 -1.36
N GLN A 51 -17.43 10.55 -1.88
CA GLN A 51 -17.32 10.83 -3.32
C GLN A 51 -15.85 10.94 -3.78
N GLU A 52 -14.93 10.45 -2.93
CA GLU A 52 -13.51 10.46 -3.21
C GLU A 52 -13.15 9.49 -4.35
N PRO A 53 -12.06 9.75 -5.09
CA PRO A 53 -11.54 8.80 -6.06
C PRO A 53 -11.28 7.44 -5.41
N ALA A 54 -11.54 6.36 -6.15
CA ALA A 54 -11.29 5.00 -5.69
C ALA A 54 -9.83 4.85 -5.25
N ALA A 55 -9.61 4.25 -4.09
CA ALA A 55 -8.29 3.96 -3.58
C ALA A 55 -7.66 2.85 -4.42
N HIS A 56 -6.44 3.08 -4.85
CA HIS A 56 -5.60 2.11 -5.56
C HIS A 56 -4.33 1.88 -4.75
N VAL A 57 -4.01 0.61 -4.51
CA VAL A 57 -2.82 0.19 -3.78
C VAL A 57 -2.13 -0.96 -4.49
N CYS A 58 -0.81 -1.04 -4.34
CA CYS A 58 0.03 -2.11 -4.83
C CYS A 58 0.63 -2.88 -3.66
N ILE A 59 0.57 -4.21 -3.71
CA ILE A 59 1.20 -5.07 -2.70
C ILE A 59 2.59 -5.52 -3.14
N ASN A 60 3.61 -5.28 -2.33
CA ASN A 60 4.97 -5.78 -2.57
C ASN A 60 5.62 -6.23 -1.27
N ASN A 61 6.16 -7.44 -1.23
CA ASN A 61 6.80 -8.03 -0.04
C ASN A 61 5.98 -7.88 1.25
N GLY A 62 4.67 -8.05 1.16
CA GLY A 62 3.73 -7.95 2.28
C GLY A 62 3.44 -6.53 2.76
N GLY A 63 3.93 -5.50 2.07
CA GLY A 63 3.59 -4.11 2.30
C GLY A 63 2.65 -3.56 1.23
N LEU A 64 1.78 -2.63 1.60
CA LEU A 64 0.88 -1.91 0.68
C LEU A 64 1.40 -0.50 0.44
N THR A 65 1.31 -0.02 -0.80
CA THR A 65 1.69 1.34 -1.18
C THR A 65 0.68 1.90 -2.17
N ASP A 66 0.30 3.17 -2.04
CA ASP A 66 -0.64 3.80 -2.98
C ASP A 66 0.03 4.36 -4.25
N ASP A 67 -0.77 4.92 -5.15
CA ASP A 67 -0.30 5.52 -6.41
C ASP A 67 0.69 6.68 -6.23
N GLN A 68 0.72 7.31 -5.04
CA GLN A 68 1.64 8.39 -4.72
C GLN A 68 2.94 7.88 -4.07
N GLY A 69 3.09 6.56 -3.91
CA GLY A 69 4.25 5.96 -3.26
C GLY A 69 4.20 6.03 -1.74
N ARG A 70 3.04 6.32 -1.15
CA ARG A 70 2.86 6.38 0.31
C ARG A 70 2.65 4.97 0.86
N GLY A 71 3.44 4.59 1.86
CA GLY A 71 3.28 3.30 2.52
C GLY A 71 2.00 3.27 3.34
N CYS A 72 1.21 2.21 3.20
CA CYS A 72 0.01 2.05 3.99
C CYS A 72 0.30 1.38 5.35
N ILE A 73 -0.33 1.89 6.39
CA ILE A 73 -0.14 1.52 7.78
C ILE A 73 -1.46 1.09 8.43
N LEU A 74 -1.35 0.29 9.48
CA LEU A 74 -2.45 0.05 10.41
C LEU A 74 -2.20 0.87 11.66
N THR A 75 -3.04 1.87 11.92
CA THR A 75 -2.91 2.69 13.12
C THR A 75 -3.39 1.93 14.34
N PRO A 76 -2.55 1.74 15.38
CA PRO A 76 -3.01 1.22 16.66
C PRO A 76 -3.84 2.27 17.40
N PRO A 77 -4.83 1.87 18.23
CA PRO A 77 -5.32 0.51 18.46
C PRO A 77 -6.46 0.11 17.50
N THR A 78 -6.87 1.01 16.61
CA THR A 78 -8.08 0.88 15.80
C THR A 78 -7.91 -0.04 14.61
N THR A 79 -6.68 -0.46 14.27
CA THR A 79 -6.37 -1.26 13.07
C THR A 79 -6.94 -0.62 11.80
N GLN A 80 -6.91 0.70 11.75
CA GLN A 80 -7.38 1.46 10.60
C GLN A 80 -6.29 1.49 9.53
N LEU A 81 -6.66 1.10 8.32
CA LEU A 81 -5.79 1.17 7.15
C LEU A 81 -5.75 2.61 6.63
N GLN A 82 -4.56 3.21 6.58
CA GLN A 82 -4.30 4.56 6.05
C GLN A 82 -3.02 4.55 5.22
N CYS A 83 -2.90 5.39 4.19
CA CYS A 83 -1.70 5.50 3.35
C CYS A 83 -1.07 6.89 3.50
N ASP A 84 -0.60 7.19 4.70
CA ASP A 84 -0.14 8.53 5.08
C ASP A 84 1.14 8.97 4.35
N ALA A 85 1.23 10.27 4.07
CA ALA A 85 2.42 10.85 3.44
C ALA A 85 3.69 10.60 4.28
N GLY A 86 4.70 10.00 3.65
CA GLY A 86 5.99 9.71 4.29
C GLY A 86 5.98 8.47 5.20
N ALA A 87 4.85 7.75 5.32
CA ALA A 87 4.81 6.51 6.07
C ALA A 87 5.54 5.38 5.33
N ALA A 88 6.29 4.58 6.09
CA ALA A 88 6.80 3.31 5.62
C ALA A 88 5.68 2.26 5.66
N PRO A 89 5.56 1.39 4.65
CA PRO A 89 4.49 0.40 4.60
C PRO A 89 4.61 -0.57 5.78
N THR A 90 3.49 -0.79 6.47
CA THR A 90 3.39 -1.91 7.41
C THR A 90 3.47 -3.22 6.63
N LEU A 91 4.31 -4.14 7.09
CA LEU A 91 4.48 -5.45 6.48
C LEU A 91 3.54 -6.49 7.11
N GLY A 92 3.32 -7.61 6.42
CA GLY A 92 2.47 -8.70 6.88
C GLY A 92 1.08 -8.72 6.27
N PHE A 93 0.84 -7.88 5.25
CA PHE A 93 -0.33 -7.98 4.41
C PHE A 93 -0.24 -9.17 3.45
N GLU A 94 -1.37 -9.82 3.24
CA GLU A 94 -1.55 -10.89 2.27
C GLU A 94 -2.86 -10.68 1.51
N ILE A 95 -2.91 -11.17 0.27
CA ILE A 95 -4.13 -11.22 -0.52
C ILE A 95 -4.41 -12.68 -0.84
N SER A 96 -5.52 -13.18 -0.34
CA SER A 96 -5.95 -14.55 -0.58
C SER A 96 -6.59 -14.69 -1.97
N CYS A 97 -6.71 -15.93 -2.47
CA CYS A 97 -7.19 -16.20 -3.84
C CYS A 97 -8.61 -15.69 -4.14
N ASN A 98 -9.40 -15.37 -3.10
CA ASN A 98 -10.73 -14.78 -3.24
C ASN A 98 -10.71 -13.23 -3.23
N GLY A 99 -9.52 -12.61 -3.21
CA GLY A 99 -9.34 -11.16 -3.15
C GLY A 99 -9.26 -10.59 -1.74
N THR A 100 -9.53 -11.36 -0.68
CA THR A 100 -9.55 -10.82 0.68
C THR A 100 -8.15 -10.44 1.15
N ILE A 101 -8.02 -9.18 1.56
CA ILE A 101 -6.85 -8.62 2.23
C ILE A 101 -6.85 -9.11 3.68
N SER A 102 -5.70 -9.56 4.16
CA SER A 102 -5.46 -9.86 5.57
C SER A 102 -4.15 -9.26 6.02
N HIS A 103 -3.99 -9.06 7.33
CA HIS A 103 -2.75 -8.67 7.96
C HIS A 103 -2.51 -9.58 9.17
N ASN A 104 -1.42 -10.35 9.15
CA ASN A 104 -1.11 -11.35 10.20
C ASN A 104 -2.28 -12.29 10.55
N GLY A 105 -3.06 -12.69 9.54
CA GLY A 105 -4.22 -13.58 9.69
C GLY A 105 -5.54 -12.88 10.03
N GLU A 106 -5.53 -11.59 10.35
CA GLU A 106 -6.75 -10.80 10.58
C GLU A 106 -7.20 -10.13 9.27
N SER A 107 -8.47 -10.32 8.89
CA SER A 107 -9.05 -9.73 7.66
C SER A 107 -9.99 -8.56 7.94
N THR A 108 -10.22 -8.24 9.21
CA THR A 108 -11.10 -7.13 9.60
C THR A 108 -10.26 -5.87 9.79
N PHE A 109 -10.60 -4.83 9.03
CA PHE A 109 -9.96 -3.52 9.10
C PHE A 109 -11.01 -2.47 9.43
N PHE A 110 -10.64 -1.38 10.06
CA PHE A 110 -11.60 -0.32 10.39
C PHE A 110 -11.38 0.88 9.50
N SER A 111 -12.46 1.60 9.20
CA SER A 111 -12.38 2.91 8.59
C SER A 111 -13.38 3.85 9.25
N CYS A 112 -13.08 5.14 9.21
CA CYS A 112 -14.01 6.14 9.70
C CYS A 112 -15.09 6.35 8.62
N PRO A 113 -16.39 6.16 8.94
CA PRO A 113 -17.45 6.45 7.99
C PRO A 113 -17.49 7.93 7.67
N THR A 114 -18.22 8.26 6.61
CA THR A 114 -18.32 9.64 6.16
C THR A 114 -19.09 10.56 7.10
N GLU A 115 -19.93 9.98 7.96
CA GLU A 115 -20.79 10.72 8.87
C GLU A 115 -20.12 10.89 10.24
N ASP A 116 -20.19 12.10 10.79
CA ASP A 116 -19.51 12.58 12.01
C ASP A 116 -19.84 11.82 13.32
N ASN A 117 -20.40 10.61 13.27
CA ASN A 117 -20.83 9.84 14.44
C ASN A 117 -20.46 8.35 14.33
N GLY A 118 -19.22 8.01 14.71
CA GLY A 118 -18.87 6.67 15.20
C GLY A 118 -18.07 5.78 14.24
N VAL A 119 -17.10 5.04 14.80
CA VAL A 119 -16.26 4.08 14.06
C VAL A 119 -17.14 3.00 13.43
N SER A 120 -17.12 2.90 12.10
CA SER A 120 -17.84 1.85 11.39
C SER A 120 -16.93 0.64 11.19
N LYS A 121 -17.46 -0.54 11.48
CA LYS A 121 -16.76 -1.80 11.25
C LYS A 121 -16.79 -2.11 9.76
N SER A 122 -15.69 -1.84 9.06
CA SER A 122 -15.47 -2.47 7.76
C SER A 122 -15.19 -3.95 7.98
N SER A 123 -16.12 -4.79 7.55
CA SER A 123 -15.87 -6.23 7.35
C SER A 123 -15.06 -6.39 6.06
N PRO A 124 -14.52 -7.58 5.78
CA PRO A 124 -13.19 -7.76 5.18
C PRO A 124 -12.97 -6.94 3.92
N LEU A 125 -11.81 -6.30 3.80
CA LEU A 125 -11.44 -5.60 2.58
C LEU A 125 -11.11 -6.65 1.51
N SER A 126 -11.66 -6.53 0.31
CA SER A 126 -11.27 -7.35 -0.87
C SER A 126 -11.08 -6.50 -2.11
#